data_AF-A0A2T5BMI9-F1
#
_entry.id   AF-A0A2T5BMI9-F1
#
_cell.length_a   1.000
_cell.length_b   1.000
_cell.length_c   1.000
_cell.angle_alpha   90.00
_cell.angle_beta   90.00
_cell.angle_gamma   90.00
#
_symmetry.space_group_name_H-M   'P 1'
#
loop_
_entity.id
_entity.type
_entity.pdbx_description
1 polymer ?
#
loop_
_entity_poly.entity_id
_entity_poly.type
_entity_poly.pdbx_seq_one_letter_code
_entity_poly.pdbx_strand_id
1 'polypeptide(L)'
;MMIEDPAGGRTPYAALASVGVTPWTSHAEMQDVSFELQGRELMSLRTMQAWNVLRSTRRRLLVDLLMYDLGEEEPPAVDEGSVSCGAGVPPVWAGRLLDELIRFDR
;
A
#
# COMPACT_ATOMS: atom_id res chain seq x y z
N MET A 1 20.12 2.71 -13.40
CA MET A 1 18.97 2.38 -14.28
C MET A 1 17.90 1.78 -13.38
N MET A 2 16.87 2.56 -13.04
CA MET A 2 15.73 2.08 -12.24
C MET A 2 14.81 1.30 -13.18
N ILE A 3 14.49 0.06 -12.81
CA ILE A 3 13.49 -0.74 -13.54
C ILE A 3 12.13 -0.23 -13.05
N GLU A 4 11.43 0.53 -13.88
CA GLU A 4 10.06 0.95 -13.60
C GLU A 4 9.09 -0.23 -13.79
N ASP A 5 8.13 -0.35 -12.88
CA ASP A 5 7.02 -1.29 -13.00
C ASP A 5 6.12 -0.88 -14.20
N PRO A 6 5.88 -1.77 -15.18
CA PRO A 6 4.99 -1.50 -16.31
C PRO A 6 3.53 -1.22 -15.90
N ALA A 7 3.15 -1.35 -14.62
CA ALA A 7 1.85 -0.94 -14.08
C ALA A 7 1.73 0.56 -13.70
N GLY A 8 2.77 1.37 -13.87
CA GLY A 8 2.65 2.83 -14.00
C GLY A 8 2.12 3.63 -12.79
N GLY A 9 3.04 4.15 -11.98
CA GLY A 9 3.02 5.56 -11.55
C GLY A 9 2.25 5.95 -10.28
N ARG A 10 2.99 6.50 -9.30
CA ARG A 10 2.55 7.29 -8.13
C ARG A 10 1.37 6.68 -7.35
N THR A 11 1.69 6.11 -6.19
CA THR A 11 0.79 5.47 -5.20
C THR A 11 -0.66 6.01 -5.16
N PRO A 12 -1.66 5.19 -4.78
CA PRO A 12 -3.05 5.64 -4.66
C PRO A 12 -3.23 6.93 -3.85
N TYR A 13 -2.41 7.13 -2.81
CA TYR A 13 -2.37 8.38 -2.04
C TYR A 13 -1.95 9.59 -2.88
N ALA A 14 -0.94 9.46 -3.73
CA ALA A 14 -0.50 10.53 -4.61
C ALA A 14 -1.56 10.92 -5.66
N ALA A 15 -2.46 10.01 -6.04
CA ALA A 15 -3.57 10.33 -6.92
C ALA A 15 -4.65 11.19 -6.24
N LEU A 16 -4.79 11.08 -4.91
CA LEU A 16 -5.78 11.81 -4.11
C LEU A 16 -5.19 12.95 -3.28
N ALA A 17 -3.89 13.22 -3.41
CA ALA A 17 -3.19 14.24 -2.62
C ALA A 17 -3.78 15.66 -2.80
N SER A 18 -4.36 15.98 -3.97
CA SER A 18 -5.00 17.28 -4.23
C SER A 18 -6.26 17.53 -3.39
N VAL A 19 -6.87 16.48 -2.85
CA VAL A 19 -8.01 16.57 -1.91
C VAL A 19 -7.59 16.31 -0.46
N GLY A 20 -6.28 16.35 -0.17
CA GLY A 20 -5.75 16.25 1.19
C GLY A 20 -5.69 14.82 1.74
N VAL A 21 -5.89 13.80 0.90
CA VAL A 21 -5.82 12.41 1.32
C VAL A 21 -4.37 12.00 1.57
N THR A 22 -4.12 11.42 2.74
CA THR A 22 -2.81 10.93 3.19
C THR A 22 -2.97 9.56 3.85
N PRO A 23 -1.88 8.84 4.14
CA PRO A 23 -1.95 7.59 4.91
C PRO A 23 -2.63 7.73 6.28
N TRP A 24 -2.64 8.93 6.86
CA TRP A 24 -3.27 9.21 8.16
C TRP A 24 -4.76 9.57 8.09
N THR A 25 -5.33 9.77 6.89
CA THR A 25 -6.76 10.04 6.72
C THR A 25 -7.58 8.91 7.33
N SER A 26 -8.56 9.18 8.18
CA SER A 26 -9.34 8.12 8.81
C SER A 26 -10.12 7.30 7.76
N HIS A 27 -10.53 6.08 8.12
CA HIS A 27 -11.35 5.28 7.20
C HIS A 27 -12.71 5.93 6.93
N ALA A 28 -13.32 6.57 7.93
CA ALA A 28 -14.57 7.29 7.77
C ALA A 28 -14.43 8.44 6.78
N GLU A 29 -13.42 9.30 6.94
CA GLU A 29 -13.14 10.40 6.01
C GLU A 29 -12.85 9.88 4.59
N MET A 30 -12.17 8.74 4.45
CA MET A 30 -11.90 8.13 3.14
C MET A 30 -13.17 7.74 2.37
N GLN A 31 -14.26 7.37 3.08
CA GLN A 31 -15.54 7.08 2.42
C GLN A 31 -16.13 8.33 1.77
N ASP A 32 -15.97 9.48 2.42
CA ASP A 32 -16.54 10.76 1.98
C ASP A 32 -15.72 11.46 0.88
N VAL A 33 -14.48 11.02 0.63
CA VAL A 33 -13.59 11.59 -0.41
C VAL A 33 -14.24 11.62 -1.79
N SER A 34 -15.15 10.68 -2.12
CA SER A 34 -15.84 10.72 -3.42
C SER A 34 -16.67 11.99 -3.60
N PHE A 35 -17.26 12.53 -2.54
CA PHE A 35 -18.05 13.75 -2.60
C PHE A 35 -17.15 14.96 -2.85
N GLU A 36 -16.00 15.05 -2.19
CA GLU A 36 -15.01 16.10 -2.42
C GLU A 36 -14.45 16.04 -3.85
N LEU A 37 -14.15 14.86 -4.37
CA LEU A 37 -13.70 14.67 -5.75
C LEU A 37 -14.77 15.15 -6.75
N GLN A 38 -16.04 14.84 -6.50
CA GLN A 38 -17.13 15.26 -7.37
C GLN A 38 -17.38 16.77 -7.28
N GLY A 39 -17.40 17.34 -6.06
CA GLY A 39 -17.61 18.76 -5.82
C GLY A 39 -16.52 19.65 -6.41
N ARG A 40 -15.32 19.12 -6.64
CA ARG A 40 -14.19 19.81 -7.26
C ARG A 40 -13.96 19.43 -8.73
N GLU A 41 -14.85 18.63 -9.32
CA GLU A 41 -14.73 18.13 -10.71
C GLU A 41 -13.43 17.33 -10.96
N LEU A 42 -12.89 16.67 -9.93
CA LEU A 42 -11.67 15.86 -9.98
C LEU A 42 -11.94 14.36 -10.15
N MET A 43 -13.17 13.98 -10.52
CA MET A 43 -13.60 12.59 -10.68
C MET A 43 -13.15 12.01 -12.04
N SER A 44 -11.85 11.79 -12.18
CA SER A 44 -11.23 11.06 -13.29
C SER A 44 -11.25 9.55 -13.05
N LEU A 45 -11.00 8.76 -14.11
CA LEU A 45 -10.82 7.30 -13.96
C LEU A 45 -9.71 6.96 -12.95
N ARG A 46 -8.60 7.71 -12.96
CA ARG A 46 -7.45 7.50 -12.08
C ARG A 46 -7.79 7.75 -10.61
N THR A 47 -8.46 8.87 -10.31
CA THR A 47 -8.86 9.22 -8.94
C THR A 47 -9.95 8.30 -8.42
N MET A 48 -10.89 7.90 -9.27
CA MET A 48 -11.91 6.90 -8.92
C MET A 48 -11.31 5.51 -8.63
N GLN A 49 -10.32 5.07 -9.40
CA GLN A 49 -9.59 3.83 -9.13
C GLN A 49 -8.82 3.90 -7.81
N ALA A 50 -8.09 5.01 -7.57
CA ALA A 50 -7.37 5.22 -6.32
C ALA A 50 -8.32 5.23 -5.11
N TRP A 51 -9.45 5.92 -5.20
CA TRP A 51 -10.48 5.92 -4.15
C TRP A 51 -11.05 4.53 -3.92
N ASN A 52 -11.37 3.77 -4.97
CA ASN A 52 -11.85 2.39 -4.82
C ASN A 52 -10.84 1.44 -4.17
N VAL A 53 -9.54 1.68 -4.34
CA VAL A 53 -8.50 0.95 -3.62
C VAL A 53 -8.47 1.37 -2.15
N LEU A 54 -8.41 2.67 -1.86
CA LEU A 54 -8.20 3.16 -0.50
C LEU A 54 -9.45 3.10 0.39
N ARG A 55 -10.66 3.13 -0.18
CA ARG A 55 -11.91 3.00 0.57
C ARG A 55 -12.18 1.58 1.08
N SER A 56 -11.44 0.58 0.61
CA SER A 56 -11.46 -0.78 1.16
C SER A 56 -10.36 -0.90 2.21
N THR A 57 -10.73 -1.21 3.45
CA THR A 57 -9.78 -1.37 4.56
C THR A 57 -8.68 -2.36 4.22
N ARG A 58 -9.05 -3.52 3.65
CA ARG A 58 -8.11 -4.57 3.26
C ARG A 58 -7.10 -4.10 2.22
N ARG A 59 -7.58 -3.50 1.13
CA ARG A 59 -6.71 -3.02 0.04
C ARG A 59 -5.84 -1.87 0.52
N ARG A 60 -6.38 -0.99 1.36
CA ARG A 60 -5.64 0.10 1.98
C ARG A 60 -4.51 -0.42 2.87
N LEU A 61 -4.77 -1.41 3.73
CA LEU A 61 -3.74 -2.02 4.56
C LEU A 61 -2.61 -2.64 3.73
N LEU A 62 -2.93 -3.27 2.60
CA LEU A 62 -1.91 -3.78 1.68
C LEU A 62 -1.08 -2.66 1.05
N VAL A 63 -1.71 -1.55 0.64
CA VAL A 63 -1.00 -0.37 0.14
C VAL A 63 -0.11 0.21 1.21
N ASP A 64 -0.60 0.35 2.44
CA ASP A 64 0.15 0.90 3.57
C ASP A 64 1.36 0.00 3.89
N LEU A 65 1.18 -1.32 3.91
CA LEU A 65 2.26 -2.29 4.12
C LEU A 65 3.37 -2.15 3.06
N LEU A 66 3.01 -2.00 1.78
CA LEU A 66 3.96 -1.83 0.69
C LEU A 66 4.69 -0.47 0.74
N MET A 67 4.21 0.49 1.52
CA MET A 67 4.91 1.76 1.75
C MET A 67 5.96 1.69 2.88
N TYR A 68 5.90 0.67 3.73
CA TYR A 68 6.95 0.45 4.73
C TYR A 68 8.17 -0.20 4.07
N ASP A 69 9.27 0.55 4.06
CA ASP A 69 10.59 -0.03 3.84
C ASP A 69 10.98 -0.78 5.11
N LEU A 70 10.77 -2.09 5.12
CA LEU A 70 11.22 -2.98 6.19
C LEU A 70 12.72 -3.24 6.04
N GLY A 71 13.50 -2.17 5.85
CA GLY A 71 14.93 -2.23 5.56
C GLY A 71 15.60 -3.33 6.37
N GLU A 72 16.47 -4.11 5.73
CA GLU A 72 17.13 -5.24 6.38
C GLU A 72 17.70 -4.75 7.71
N GLU A 73 17.05 -5.15 8.81
CA GLU A 73 17.48 -4.83 10.16
C GLU A 73 18.84 -5.53 10.29
N GLU A 74 19.92 -4.77 10.13
CA GLU A 74 21.28 -5.28 10.13
C GLU A 74 21.46 -6.03 11.45
N PRO A 75 21.55 -7.38 11.44
CA PRO A 75 21.72 -8.12 12.67
C PRO A 75 23.05 -7.67 13.29
N PRO A 76 23.13 -7.44 14.61
CA PRO A 76 24.39 -7.07 15.23
C PRO A 76 25.42 -8.12 14.86
N ALA A 77 26.53 -7.70 14.24
CA ALA A 77 27.55 -8.53 13.62
C ALA A 77 27.81 -9.81 14.43
N VAL A 78 27.24 -10.92 13.97
CA VAL A 78 27.64 -12.25 14.42
C VAL A 78 28.51 -12.81 13.31
N ASP A 79 29.71 -13.20 13.75
CA ASP A 79 30.82 -13.71 12.98
C ASP A 79 30.45 -14.78 11.93
N GLU A 80 31.28 -14.82 10.92
CA GLU A 80 31.04 -15.23 9.54
C GLU A 80 30.49 -16.65 9.35
N GLY A 81 29.46 -16.77 8.50
CA GLY A 81 28.90 -18.06 8.13
C GLY A 81 27.86 -18.01 7.02
N SER A 82 28.18 -17.32 5.91
CA SER A 82 27.56 -17.41 4.57
C SER A 82 26.06 -17.80 4.52
N VAL A 83 25.18 -16.81 4.37
CA VAL A 83 23.88 -17.06 3.75
C VAL A 83 23.67 -16.08 2.60
N SER A 84 23.51 -16.69 1.43
CA SER A 84 23.36 -16.11 0.11
C SER A 84 22.12 -15.23 -0.03
N CYS A 85 22.29 -14.04 -0.60
CA CYS A 85 21.22 -13.24 -1.19
C CYS A 85 20.60 -14.00 -2.38
N GLY A 86 19.42 -14.55 -2.18
CA GLY A 86 18.58 -15.05 -3.26
C GLY A 86 17.13 -14.95 -2.82
N ALA A 87 16.32 -14.19 -3.58
CA ALA A 87 14.87 -14.05 -3.49
C ALA A 87 14.23 -14.93 -2.40
N GLY A 88 14.26 -14.44 -1.16
CA GLY A 88 13.97 -15.24 0.03
C GLY A 88 12.49 -15.61 0.06
N VAL A 89 12.21 -16.86 0.39
CA VAL A 89 10.86 -17.34 0.69
C VAL A 89 10.20 -16.35 1.65
N PRO A 90 9.01 -15.80 1.34
CA PRO A 90 8.36 -14.84 2.21
C PRO A 90 8.20 -15.45 3.60
N PRO A 91 8.39 -14.66 4.67
CA PRO A 91 8.36 -15.19 6.02
C PRO A 91 7.00 -15.84 6.31
N VAL A 92 7.01 -16.90 7.13
CA VAL A 92 5.85 -17.79 7.33
C VAL A 92 4.60 -17.05 7.84
N TRP A 93 4.78 -15.88 8.48
CA TRP A 93 3.69 -15.03 8.93
C TRP A 93 3.01 -14.25 7.79
N ALA A 94 3.71 -13.97 6.69
CA ALA A 94 3.16 -13.19 5.58
C ALA A 94 1.99 -13.91 4.91
N GLY A 95 2.09 -15.23 4.74
CA GLY A 95 0.98 -16.05 4.25
C GLY A 95 -0.24 -16.01 5.17
N ARG A 96 -0.03 -16.12 6.49
CA ARG A 96 -1.12 -16.04 7.47
C ARG A 96 -1.80 -14.69 7.50
N LEU A 97 -1.03 -13.60 7.42
CA LEU A 97 -1.56 -12.25 7.36
C LEU A 97 -2.43 -12.04 6.12
N LEU A 98 -2.00 -12.56 4.96
CA LEU A 98 -2.79 -12.53 3.73
C LEU A 98 -4.09 -13.31 3.86
N ASP A 99 -4.07 -14.48 4.48
CA ASP A 99 -5.27 -15.30 4.74
C ASP A 99 -6.25 -14.62 5.71
N GLU A 100 -5.75 -13.95 6.75
CA GLU A 100 -6.59 -13.18 7.67
C GLU A 100 -7.20 -11.96 6.98
N LEU A 101 -6.43 -11.26 6.13
CA LEU A 101 -6.94 -10.17 5.32
C LEU A 101 -8.02 -10.64 4.32
N ILE A 102 -7.89 -11.85 3.75
CA ILE A 102 -8.95 -12.46 2.92
C ILE A 102 -10.22 -12.72 3.74
N ARG A 103 -10.10 -13.19 4.98
CA ARG A 103 -11.24 -13.50 5.84
C ARG A 103 -12.06 -12.26 6.24
N PHE A 104 -11.40 -11.12 6.44
CA PHE A 104 -12.06 -9.86 6.85
C PHE A 104 -12.97 -9.23 5.77
N ASP A 105 -12.95 -9.76 4.55
CA ASP A 105 -13.67 -9.23 3.37
C ASP A 105 -15.02 -9.92 3.11
N ARG A 106 -15.50 -10.73 4.06
CA ARG A 106 -16.72 -11.56 3.96
C ARG A 106 -17.77 -11.13 4.97
#